data_AF-A0A0A1WPS3-F1
#
_entry.id   AF-A0A0A1WPS3-F1
#
_cell.length_a   1.000
_cell.length_b   1.000
_cell.length_c   1.000
_cell.angle_alpha   90.00
_cell.angle_beta   90.00
_cell.angle_gamma   90.00
#
_symmetry.space_group_name_H-M   'P 1'
#
loop_
_entity.id
_entity.type
_entity.pdbx_description
1 polymer ?
#
loop_
_entity_poly.entity_id
_entity_poly.type
_entity_poly.pdbx_seq_one_letter_code
_entity_poly.pdbx_strand_id
1 'polypeptide(L)'
;MVPIIKKVSSYYNAYALGVLTVGYILGELGHYLIGVTSKQTAIELDYGDKACQQNNTMFTRHELPQQCSMVKEEDSCVALTLNDTTYCEWNYNGLGIDYQILAGPTFILVFTIAGVFMGFAADKYNRVKMLTVCTLIFAVAIILQGTVSAYWQLLLLRMVMALGESGCNPLATGIMSDIFPENKRALVMAIFNWGIYGGYGIAFPVGRYITKSNFFNLGWRMCYLGTGVLAILVAALTGTTLKEPERKAIGEADRTKDGKKIGLWKVLVNPAMIMLMIAASIRHSGGMTFAYNADLYYNTYFPDVDLGWWLLVLVVWVWLLVVLSPIKLSPKWVYVHVLWY
;
A
#
# COMPACT_ATOMS: atom_id res chain seq x y z
N MET A 1 -40.68 -16.12 -4.12
CA MET A 1 -39.77 -15.27 -4.93
C MET A 1 -38.93 -14.29 -4.09
N VAL A 2 -39.52 -13.56 -3.13
CA VAL A 2 -38.84 -12.59 -2.26
C VAL A 2 -37.63 -13.12 -1.44
N PRO A 3 -37.64 -14.33 -0.83
CA PRO A 3 -36.50 -14.79 -0.03
C PRO A 3 -35.27 -15.16 -0.88
N ILE A 4 -35.47 -15.65 -2.10
CA ILE A 4 -34.39 -16.00 -3.04
C ILE A 4 -33.70 -14.72 -3.51
N ILE A 5 -34.46 -13.68 -3.85
CA ILE A 5 -33.92 -12.38 -4.29
C ILE A 5 -33.10 -11.72 -3.18
N LYS A 6 -33.57 -11.76 -1.92
CA LYS A 6 -32.79 -11.26 -0.77
C LYS A 6 -31.49 -12.05 -0.56
N LYS A 7 -31.52 -13.38 -0.73
CA LYS A 7 -30.33 -14.23 -0.59
C LYS A 7 -29.31 -13.92 -1.68
N VAL A 8 -29.75 -13.82 -2.94
CA VAL A 8 -28.90 -13.45 -4.09
C VAL A 8 -28.34 -12.03 -3.95
N SER A 9 -29.14 -11.06 -3.51
CA SER A 9 -28.67 -9.70 -3.22
C SER A 9 -27.64 -9.67 -2.08
N SER A 10 -27.83 -10.47 -1.04
CA SER A 10 -26.85 -10.59 0.05
C SER A 10 -25.52 -11.18 -0.43
N TYR A 11 -25.54 -12.16 -1.32
CA TYR A 11 -24.33 -12.70 -1.93
C TYR A 11 -23.63 -11.69 -2.84
N TYR A 12 -24.39 -10.93 -3.65
CA TYR A 12 -23.82 -9.87 -4.48
C TYR A 12 -23.13 -8.78 -3.64
N ASN A 13 -23.74 -8.36 -2.54
CA ASN A 13 -23.14 -7.33 -1.67
C ASN A 13 -21.82 -7.83 -1.06
N ALA A 14 -21.78 -9.07 -0.58
CA ALA A 14 -20.56 -9.68 -0.05
C ALA A 14 -19.48 -9.85 -1.13
N TYR A 15 -19.88 -10.26 -2.33
CA TYR A 15 -19.00 -10.34 -3.50
C TYR A 15 -18.41 -8.97 -3.84
N ALA A 16 -19.24 -7.93 -3.91
CA ALA A 16 -18.80 -6.57 -4.21
C ALA A 16 -17.78 -6.07 -3.18
N LEU A 17 -18.04 -6.29 -1.89
CA LEU A 17 -17.06 -6.00 -0.83
C LEU A 17 -15.75 -6.77 -1.05
N GLY A 18 -15.82 -8.07 -1.35
CA GLY A 18 -14.64 -8.88 -1.62
C GLY A 18 -13.79 -8.35 -2.77
N VAL A 19 -14.41 -8.04 -3.92
CA VAL A 19 -13.71 -7.49 -5.09
C VAL A 19 -13.05 -6.15 -4.77
N LEU A 20 -13.76 -5.25 -4.09
CA LEU A 20 -13.24 -3.93 -3.70
C LEU A 20 -12.07 -4.06 -2.70
N THR A 21 -12.20 -4.91 -1.68
CA THR A 21 -11.14 -5.15 -0.70
C THR A 21 -9.91 -5.77 -1.35
N VAL A 22 -10.07 -6.78 -2.22
CA VAL A 22 -8.94 -7.40 -2.93
C VAL A 22 -8.26 -6.39 -3.86
N GLY A 23 -9.03 -5.56 -4.56
CA GLY A 23 -8.48 -4.49 -5.39
C GLY A 23 -7.66 -3.50 -4.57
N TYR A 24 -8.14 -3.17 -3.37
CA TYR A 24 -7.42 -2.28 -2.47
C TYR A 24 -6.15 -2.90 -1.91
N ILE A 25 -6.19 -4.18 -1.52
CA ILE A 25 -5.00 -4.97 -1.12
C ILE A 25 -3.94 -4.97 -2.21
N LEU A 26 -4.33 -5.17 -3.48
CA LEU A 26 -3.39 -5.23 -4.60
C LEU A 26 -2.78 -3.86 -4.94
N GLY A 27 -3.56 -2.78 -4.81
CA GLY A 27 -3.06 -1.41 -4.92
C GLY A 27 -1.96 -1.15 -3.88
N GLU A 28 -2.29 -1.40 -2.61
CA GLU A 28 -1.39 -1.15 -1.48
C GLU A 28 -0.18 -2.11 -1.51
N LEU A 29 -0.36 -3.36 -1.96
CA LEU A 29 0.75 -4.28 -2.21
C LEU A 29 1.74 -3.65 -3.20
N GLY A 30 1.28 -3.21 -4.37
CA GLY A 30 2.14 -2.55 -5.36
C GLY A 30 2.80 -1.27 -4.84
N HIS A 31 2.07 -0.52 -4.01
CA HIS A 31 2.54 0.72 -3.40
C HIS A 31 3.77 0.46 -2.50
N TYR A 32 3.68 -0.58 -1.65
CA TYR A 32 4.73 -0.97 -0.71
C TYR A 32 5.84 -1.86 -1.31
N LEU A 33 5.70 -2.37 -2.54
CA LEU A 33 6.74 -3.19 -3.18
C LEU A 33 8.12 -2.51 -3.25
N ILE A 34 8.18 -1.18 -3.38
CA ILE A 34 9.48 -0.48 -3.40
C ILE A 34 10.21 -0.58 -2.06
N GLY A 35 9.47 -0.66 -0.94
CA GLY A 35 10.07 -0.75 0.39
C GLY A 35 10.86 -2.04 0.58
N VAL A 36 10.38 -3.11 -0.05
CA VAL A 36 10.91 -4.47 0.09
C VAL A 36 11.80 -4.89 -1.08
N THR A 37 11.83 -4.11 -2.17
CA THR A 37 12.70 -4.33 -3.35
C THR A 37 13.73 -3.22 -3.53
N SER A 38 13.79 -2.25 -2.63
CA SER A 38 14.65 -1.05 -2.68
C SER A 38 16.12 -1.38 -2.93
N LYS A 39 16.67 -2.36 -2.21
CA LYS A 39 18.06 -2.78 -2.37
C LYS A 39 18.34 -3.30 -3.78
N GLN A 40 17.50 -4.18 -4.31
CA GLN A 40 17.75 -4.79 -5.62
C GLN A 40 17.52 -3.82 -6.78
N THR A 41 16.47 -3.01 -6.67
CA THR A 41 16.18 -1.96 -7.65
C THR A 41 17.31 -0.92 -7.66
N ALA A 42 17.87 -0.55 -6.50
CA ALA A 42 19.02 0.34 -6.41
C ALA A 42 20.29 -0.23 -7.08
N ILE A 43 20.56 -1.53 -6.90
CA ILE A 43 21.71 -2.21 -7.53
C ILE A 43 21.57 -2.27 -9.05
N GLU A 44 20.39 -2.59 -9.59
CA GLU A 44 20.20 -2.77 -11.03
C GLU A 44 20.01 -1.45 -11.79
N LEU A 45 19.50 -0.41 -11.12
CA LEU A 45 19.18 0.89 -11.72
C LEU A 45 20.19 2.00 -11.34
N ASP A 46 21.27 1.64 -10.65
CA ASP A 46 22.39 2.50 -10.26
C ASP A 46 21.98 3.81 -9.52
N TYR A 47 21.17 3.72 -8.46
CA TYR A 47 20.74 4.90 -7.69
C TYR A 47 20.88 4.74 -6.17
N GLY A 48 20.98 5.87 -5.46
CA GLY A 48 21.09 5.89 -4.00
C GLY A 48 22.51 5.72 -3.47
N ASP A 49 22.60 5.41 -2.18
CA ASP A 49 23.89 5.36 -1.48
C ASP A 49 24.57 3.99 -1.65
N LYS A 50 25.91 4.00 -1.74
CA LYS A 50 26.73 2.78 -1.69
C LYS A 50 27.26 2.53 -0.30
N ALA A 51 27.33 1.27 0.10
CA ALA A 51 27.92 0.86 1.37
C ALA A 51 28.56 -0.52 1.25
N CYS A 52 29.45 -0.84 2.20
CA CYS A 52 30.04 -2.16 2.33
C CYS A 52 29.02 -3.13 2.96
N GLN A 53 28.70 -4.21 2.25
CA GLN A 53 27.64 -5.16 2.63
C GLN A 53 28.12 -6.61 2.50
N GLN A 54 27.48 -7.53 3.20
CA GLN A 54 27.86 -8.94 3.17
C GLN A 54 27.36 -9.63 1.90
N ASN A 55 28.23 -10.42 1.27
CA ASN A 55 27.89 -11.32 0.18
C ASN A 55 27.21 -12.59 0.74
N ASN A 56 25.92 -12.77 0.44
CA ASN A 56 24.97 -13.63 1.17
C ASN A 56 25.12 -15.15 0.97
N THR A 57 26.29 -15.67 0.58
CA THR A 57 26.37 -17.05 0.04
C THR A 57 27.10 -18.08 0.89
N MET A 58 27.97 -17.73 1.85
CA MET A 58 28.80 -18.76 2.51
C MET A 58 29.07 -18.63 4.02
N PHE A 59 28.93 -17.45 4.63
CA PHE A 59 29.34 -17.24 6.03
C PHE A 59 28.24 -16.64 6.90
N THR A 60 28.14 -17.08 8.14
CA THR A 60 27.24 -16.50 9.14
C THR A 60 27.91 -15.28 9.76
N ARG A 61 27.14 -14.23 10.10
CA ARG A 61 27.69 -12.95 10.64
C ARG A 61 28.60 -13.12 11.86
N HIS A 62 28.37 -14.17 12.66
CA HIS A 62 29.16 -14.48 13.87
C HIS A 62 30.55 -15.09 13.56
N GLU A 63 30.75 -15.61 12.36
CA GLU A 63 31.99 -16.26 11.94
C GLU A 63 32.98 -15.25 11.29
N LEU A 64 32.52 -14.02 11.06
CA LEU A 64 33.30 -13.00 10.38
C LEU A 64 34.25 -12.27 11.35
N PRO A 65 35.56 -12.16 11.02
CA PRO A 65 36.54 -11.46 11.85
C PRO A 65 36.26 -9.95 11.95
N GLN A 66 35.68 -9.37 10.90
CA GLN A 66 35.26 -7.97 10.86
C GLN A 66 33.93 -7.83 10.12
N GLN A 67 32.98 -7.09 10.70
CA GLN A 67 31.70 -6.81 10.06
C GLN A 67 31.85 -5.80 8.93
N CYS A 68 31.32 -6.13 7.75
CA CYS A 68 31.33 -5.26 6.55
C CYS A 68 30.74 -3.87 6.85
N SER A 69 29.71 -3.78 7.70
CA SER A 69 29.02 -2.53 8.05
C SER A 69 29.89 -1.49 8.76
N MET A 70 31.06 -1.87 9.29
CA MET A 70 31.99 -0.94 9.95
C MET A 70 32.95 -0.26 8.97
N VAL A 71 33.07 -0.80 7.74
CA VAL A 71 33.98 -0.27 6.72
C VAL A 71 33.25 0.76 5.87
N LYS A 72 33.84 1.96 5.77
CA LYS A 72 33.29 3.10 5.02
C LYS A 72 34.02 3.38 3.70
N GLU A 73 35.15 2.73 3.48
CA GLU A 73 35.98 2.91 2.28
C GLU A 73 35.85 1.70 1.36
N GLU A 74 35.79 1.97 0.06
CA GLU A 74 35.61 0.95 -0.98
C GLU A 74 36.79 -0.03 -1.05
N ASP A 75 38.03 0.49 -1.09
CA ASP A 75 39.25 -0.32 -1.16
C ASP A 75 39.37 -1.27 0.03
N SER A 76 39.05 -0.76 1.22
CA SER A 76 39.04 -1.54 2.46
C SER A 76 37.94 -2.60 2.48
N CYS A 77 36.80 -2.36 1.80
CA CYS A 77 35.68 -3.30 1.76
C CYS A 77 36.00 -4.52 0.88
N VAL A 78 36.54 -4.27 -0.31
CA VAL A 78 36.84 -5.32 -1.30
C VAL A 78 38.06 -6.15 -0.87
N ALA A 79 38.94 -5.59 -0.04
CA ALA A 79 40.08 -6.29 0.54
C ALA A 79 39.71 -7.33 1.62
N LEU A 80 38.46 -7.36 2.10
CA LEU A 80 38.04 -8.30 3.14
C LEU A 80 37.79 -9.71 2.59
N THR A 81 38.76 -10.59 2.81
CA THR A 81 38.72 -12.00 2.39
C THR A 81 38.81 -12.96 3.56
N LEU A 82 38.04 -14.05 3.52
CA LEU A 82 38.10 -15.17 4.45
C LEU A 82 38.24 -16.46 3.62
N ASN A 83 39.28 -17.26 3.89
CA ASN A 83 39.58 -18.48 3.11
C ASN A 83 39.61 -18.23 1.59
N ASP A 84 40.31 -17.17 1.15
CA ASP A 84 40.43 -16.73 -0.25
C ASP A 84 39.11 -16.34 -0.94
N THR A 85 38.03 -16.15 -0.18
CA THR A 85 36.74 -15.68 -0.69
C THR A 85 36.41 -14.29 -0.13
N THR A 86 36.06 -13.36 -1.01
CA THR A 86 35.60 -12.02 -0.60
C THR A 86 34.20 -12.12 -0.02
N TYR A 87 34.05 -11.79 1.27
CA TYR A 87 32.77 -11.92 1.97
C TYR A 87 32.00 -10.59 2.06
N CYS A 88 32.62 -9.48 1.67
CA CYS A 88 31.97 -8.18 1.54
C CYS A 88 31.94 -7.70 0.08
N GLU A 89 30.91 -6.94 -0.27
CA GLU A 89 30.77 -6.26 -1.55
C GLU A 89 30.47 -4.77 -1.33
N TRP A 90 31.02 -3.91 -2.19
CA TRP A 90 30.71 -2.49 -2.21
C TRP A 90 29.62 -2.24 -3.25
N ASN A 91 28.39 -2.01 -2.80
CA ASN A 91 27.25 -1.88 -3.70
C ASN A 91 26.15 -0.95 -3.15
N TYR A 92 25.15 -0.64 -3.97
CA TYR A 92 24.00 0.16 -3.57
C TYR A 92 23.22 -0.53 -2.45
N ASN A 93 22.92 0.24 -1.40
CA ASN A 93 22.33 -0.29 -0.18
C ASN A 93 20.79 -0.22 -0.14
N GLY A 94 20.14 0.39 -1.13
CA GLY A 94 18.70 0.64 -1.14
C GLY A 94 18.25 1.81 -0.26
N LEU A 95 19.19 2.63 0.22
CA LEU A 95 18.96 3.87 0.97
C LEU A 95 19.47 5.08 0.18
N GLY A 96 19.38 6.26 0.80
CA GLY A 96 19.80 7.52 0.21
C GLY A 96 18.62 8.39 -0.21
N ILE A 97 18.93 9.62 -0.62
CA ILE A 97 17.91 10.63 -0.93
C ILE A 97 17.06 10.22 -2.14
N ASP A 98 17.67 9.56 -3.14
CA ASP A 98 16.98 9.06 -4.33
C ASP A 98 15.88 8.06 -3.96
N TYR A 99 16.21 7.11 -3.08
CA TYR A 99 15.22 6.15 -2.57
C TYR A 99 14.10 6.86 -1.78
N GLN A 100 14.43 7.81 -0.90
CA GLN A 100 13.41 8.48 -0.10
C GLN A 100 12.47 9.33 -0.96
N ILE A 101 12.98 9.98 -2.02
CA ILE A 101 12.18 10.71 -3.01
C ILE A 101 11.19 9.76 -3.70
N LEU A 102 11.68 8.58 -4.11
CA LEU A 102 10.89 7.56 -4.78
C LEU A 102 9.83 6.93 -3.88
N ALA A 103 10.18 6.66 -2.62
CA ALA A 103 9.31 6.02 -1.65
C ALA A 103 8.19 6.95 -1.16
N GLY A 104 8.48 8.23 -0.93
CA GLY A 104 7.52 9.17 -0.33
C GLY A 104 7.02 10.27 -1.28
N PRO A 105 7.78 11.36 -1.46
CA PRO A 105 7.33 12.59 -2.12
C PRO A 105 6.71 12.39 -3.50
N THR A 106 7.34 11.59 -4.36
CA THR A 106 6.88 11.39 -5.74
C THR A 106 5.48 10.79 -5.80
N PHE A 107 5.20 9.81 -4.94
CA PHE A 107 3.88 9.19 -4.87
C PHE A 107 2.86 10.12 -4.18
N ILE A 108 3.21 10.65 -3.00
CA ILE A 108 2.27 11.38 -2.13
C ILE A 108 1.79 12.69 -2.78
N LEU A 109 2.67 13.43 -3.46
CA LEU A 109 2.30 14.70 -4.10
C LEU A 109 1.21 14.47 -5.15
N VAL A 110 1.43 13.48 -6.02
CA VAL A 110 0.51 13.15 -7.10
C VAL A 110 -0.78 12.54 -6.54
N PHE A 111 -0.67 11.62 -5.58
CA PHE A 111 -1.80 11.00 -4.91
C PHE A 111 -2.72 12.04 -4.25
N THR A 112 -2.13 13.03 -3.57
CA THR A 112 -2.89 14.07 -2.86
C THR A 112 -3.64 14.97 -3.84
N ILE A 113 -2.96 15.47 -4.87
CA ILE A 113 -3.57 16.35 -5.88
C ILE A 113 -4.68 15.60 -6.62
N ALA A 114 -4.38 14.40 -7.12
CA ALA A 114 -5.35 13.60 -7.86
C ALA A 114 -6.52 13.16 -6.97
N GLY A 115 -6.27 12.78 -5.72
CA GLY A 115 -7.31 12.38 -4.76
C GLY A 115 -8.38 13.46 -4.55
N VAL A 116 -7.98 14.73 -4.47
CA VAL A 116 -8.91 15.87 -4.38
C VAL A 116 -9.80 15.94 -5.62
N PHE A 117 -9.22 15.87 -6.82
CA PHE A 117 -9.98 15.88 -8.07
C PHE A 117 -10.92 14.67 -8.19
N MET A 118 -10.45 13.49 -7.78
CA MET A 118 -11.23 12.25 -7.81
C MET A 118 -12.40 12.29 -6.84
N GLY A 119 -12.26 12.92 -5.67
CA GLY A 119 -13.37 13.17 -4.76
C GLY A 119 -14.48 14.00 -5.40
N PHE A 120 -14.15 15.12 -6.05
CA PHE A 120 -15.14 15.92 -6.78
C PHE A 120 -15.75 15.20 -7.99
N ALA A 121 -14.96 14.37 -8.67
CA ALA A 121 -15.41 13.60 -9.81
C ALA A 121 -16.32 12.43 -9.40
N ALA A 122 -16.11 11.82 -8.23
CA ALA A 122 -16.95 10.76 -7.68
C ALA A 122 -18.42 11.17 -7.54
N ASP A 123 -18.67 12.45 -7.23
CA ASP A 123 -20.02 13.00 -7.11
C ASP A 123 -20.69 13.25 -8.47
N LYS A 124 -19.95 13.31 -9.58
CA LYS A 124 -20.48 13.67 -10.91
C LYS A 124 -20.57 12.50 -11.87
N TYR A 125 -19.64 11.56 -11.77
CA TYR A 125 -19.51 10.46 -12.74
C TYR A 125 -19.86 9.10 -12.13
N ASN A 126 -19.94 8.09 -12.99
CA ASN A 126 -20.20 6.71 -12.58
C ASN A 126 -18.98 6.16 -11.81
N ARG A 127 -19.17 5.84 -10.53
CA ARG A 127 -18.07 5.49 -9.61
C ARG A 127 -17.45 4.15 -9.95
N VAL A 128 -18.24 3.17 -10.39
CA VAL A 128 -17.73 1.85 -10.80
C VAL A 128 -16.85 1.97 -12.05
N LYS A 129 -17.27 2.74 -13.05
CA LYS A 129 -16.47 2.98 -14.26
C LYS A 129 -15.19 3.74 -13.94
N MET A 130 -15.29 4.80 -13.14
CA MET A 130 -14.10 5.52 -12.69
C MET A 130 -13.14 4.60 -11.93
N LEU A 131 -13.65 3.81 -11.00
CA LEU A 131 -12.85 2.88 -10.21
C LEU A 131 -12.16 1.86 -11.11
N THR A 132 -12.87 1.32 -12.10
CA THR A 132 -12.29 0.40 -13.09
C THR A 132 -11.11 1.02 -13.83
N VAL A 133 -11.24 2.28 -14.28
CA VAL A 133 -10.16 3.00 -14.96
C VAL A 133 -8.99 3.26 -14.01
N CYS A 134 -9.27 3.68 -12.79
CA CYS A 134 -8.26 3.86 -11.73
C CYS A 134 -7.46 2.57 -11.49
N THR A 135 -8.18 1.47 -11.31
CA THR A 135 -7.59 0.15 -11.08
C THR A 135 -6.76 -0.31 -12.26
N LEU A 136 -7.22 -0.07 -13.48
CA LEU A 136 -6.44 -0.40 -14.67
C LEU A 136 -5.17 0.44 -14.79
N ILE A 137 -5.24 1.75 -14.50
CA ILE A 137 -4.08 2.65 -14.55
C ILE A 137 -3.01 2.18 -13.57
N PHE A 138 -3.37 1.96 -12.30
CA PHE A 138 -2.36 1.53 -11.32
C PHE A 138 -1.86 0.12 -11.62
N ALA A 139 -2.72 -0.80 -12.11
CA ALA A 139 -2.30 -2.16 -12.45
C ALA A 139 -1.27 -2.17 -13.59
N VAL A 140 -1.52 -1.40 -14.65
CA VAL A 140 -0.57 -1.25 -15.76
C VAL A 140 0.72 -0.58 -15.28
N ALA A 141 0.63 0.45 -14.44
CA ALA A 141 1.81 1.10 -13.88
C ALA A 141 2.67 0.11 -13.06
N ILE A 142 2.06 -0.75 -12.25
CA ILE A 142 2.76 -1.80 -11.49
C ILE A 142 3.48 -2.77 -12.45
N ILE A 143 2.83 -3.24 -13.52
CA ILE A 143 3.47 -4.13 -14.50
C ILE A 143 4.69 -3.44 -15.14
N LEU A 144 4.52 -2.20 -15.57
CA LEU A 144 5.58 -1.43 -16.20
C LEU A 144 6.75 -1.14 -15.24
N GLN A 145 6.50 -1.02 -13.93
CA GLN A 145 7.56 -0.91 -12.92
C GLN A 145 8.44 -2.17 -12.92
N GLY A 146 7.87 -3.34 -13.20
CA GLY A 146 8.62 -4.59 -13.37
C GLY A 146 9.52 -4.63 -14.62
N THR A 147 9.37 -3.69 -15.56
CA THR A 147 10.12 -3.67 -16.83
C THR A 147 11.11 -2.50 -16.95
N VAL A 148 11.28 -1.71 -15.90
CA VAL A 148 12.16 -0.52 -15.97
C VAL A 148 13.63 -0.88 -16.08
N SER A 149 14.39 -0.05 -16.78
CA SER A 149 15.84 -0.14 -16.94
C SER A 149 16.59 1.10 -16.47
N ALA A 150 15.86 2.12 -15.97
CA ALA A 150 16.45 3.34 -15.43
C ALA A 150 15.63 3.90 -14.27
N TYR A 151 16.30 4.55 -13.32
CA TYR A 151 15.68 5.17 -12.14
C TYR A 151 14.54 6.15 -12.49
N TRP A 152 14.72 7.00 -13.51
CA TRP A 152 13.69 7.97 -13.90
C TRP A 152 12.37 7.32 -14.37
N GLN A 153 12.43 6.12 -14.97
CA GLN A 153 11.24 5.39 -15.39
C GLN A 153 10.44 4.94 -14.18
N LEU A 154 11.13 4.47 -13.14
CA LEU A 154 10.53 4.08 -11.88
C LEU A 154 9.85 5.27 -11.20
N LEU A 155 10.52 6.44 -11.19
CA LEU A 155 9.95 7.71 -10.73
C LEU A 155 8.65 8.09 -11.46
N LEU A 156 8.65 8.06 -12.80
CA LEU A 156 7.45 8.41 -13.57
C LEU A 156 6.32 7.41 -13.34
N LEU A 157 6.62 6.11 -13.36
CA LEU A 157 5.61 5.08 -13.16
C LEU A 157 5.05 5.07 -11.74
N ARG A 158 5.82 5.55 -10.76
CA ARG A 158 5.33 5.81 -9.40
C ARG A 158 4.29 6.92 -9.36
N MET A 159 4.51 7.99 -10.11
CA MET A 159 3.50 9.06 -10.27
C MET A 159 2.25 8.55 -10.99
N VAL A 160 2.40 7.77 -12.07
CA VAL A 160 1.26 7.19 -12.80
C VAL A 160 0.46 6.24 -11.90
N MET A 161 1.15 5.43 -11.11
CA MET A 161 0.50 4.56 -10.12
C MET A 161 -0.31 5.39 -9.10
N ALA A 162 0.29 6.45 -8.55
CA ALA A 162 -0.38 7.35 -7.61
C ALA A 162 -1.65 8.00 -8.19
N LEU A 163 -1.64 8.38 -9.49
CA LEU A 163 -2.82 8.90 -10.19
C LEU A 163 -3.96 7.87 -10.24
N GLY A 164 -3.62 6.60 -10.48
CA GLY A 164 -4.61 5.51 -10.51
C GLY A 164 -5.14 5.21 -9.11
N GLU A 165 -4.26 5.11 -8.12
CA GLU A 165 -4.61 4.66 -6.78
C GLU A 165 -5.41 5.71 -5.98
N SER A 166 -5.22 7.00 -6.26
CA SER A 166 -5.87 8.09 -5.50
C SER A 166 -7.40 8.07 -5.55
N GLY A 167 -7.99 7.47 -6.59
CA GLY A 167 -9.43 7.34 -6.73
C GLY A 167 -10.03 6.15 -5.97
N CYS A 168 -9.23 5.15 -5.61
CA CYS A 168 -9.73 3.87 -5.13
C CYS A 168 -10.56 4.01 -3.85
N ASN A 169 -10.03 4.69 -2.83
CA ASN A 169 -10.69 4.85 -1.55
C ASN A 169 -11.99 5.69 -1.63
N PRO A 170 -12.00 6.93 -2.17
CA PRO A 170 -13.24 7.72 -2.22
C PRO A 170 -14.33 7.10 -3.11
N LEU A 171 -13.96 6.44 -4.21
CA LEU A 171 -14.93 5.77 -5.09
C LEU A 171 -15.52 4.51 -4.43
N ALA A 172 -14.67 3.65 -3.86
CA ALA A 172 -15.10 2.40 -3.21
C ALA A 172 -15.95 2.67 -1.97
N THR A 173 -15.56 3.64 -1.13
CA THR A 173 -16.35 4.02 0.06
C THR A 173 -17.71 4.59 -0.31
N GLY A 174 -17.81 5.38 -1.38
CA GLY A 174 -19.09 5.83 -1.94
C GLY A 174 -19.97 4.66 -2.39
N ILE A 175 -19.41 3.74 -3.18
CA ILE A 175 -20.12 2.54 -3.66
C ILE A 175 -20.62 1.67 -2.50
N MET A 176 -19.76 1.39 -1.51
CA MET A 176 -20.12 0.57 -0.35
C MET A 176 -21.20 1.23 0.51
N SER A 177 -21.15 2.56 0.68
CA SER A 177 -22.15 3.29 1.45
C SER A 177 -23.55 3.20 0.83
N ASP A 178 -23.64 3.10 -0.49
CA ASP A 178 -24.90 2.95 -1.22
C ASP A 178 -25.41 1.49 -1.23
N ILE A 179 -24.50 0.51 -1.34
CA ILE A 179 -24.85 -0.92 -1.35
C ILE A 179 -25.30 -1.41 0.03
N PHE A 180 -24.62 -1.00 1.11
CA PHE A 180 -24.84 -1.54 2.44
C PHE A 180 -25.73 -0.64 3.33
N PRO A 181 -26.62 -1.25 4.14
CA PRO A 181 -27.46 -0.52 5.09
C PRO A 181 -26.61 0.08 6.22
N GLU A 182 -27.08 1.20 6.78
CA GLU A 182 -26.35 2.00 7.78
C GLU A 182 -25.83 1.19 8.96
N ASN A 183 -26.63 0.25 9.47
CA ASN A 183 -26.26 -0.62 10.60
C ASN A 183 -25.09 -1.57 10.31
N LYS A 184 -24.71 -1.79 9.05
CA LYS A 184 -23.57 -2.63 8.63
C LYS A 184 -22.40 -1.83 8.07
N ARG A 185 -22.55 -0.53 7.81
CA ARG A 185 -21.53 0.30 7.16
C ARG A 185 -20.21 0.32 7.93
N ALA A 186 -20.24 0.42 9.25
CA ALA A 186 -19.03 0.44 10.07
C ALA A 186 -18.18 -0.83 9.88
N LEU A 187 -18.80 -2.01 9.90
CA LEU A 187 -18.11 -3.29 9.67
C LEU A 187 -17.58 -3.39 8.25
N VAL A 188 -18.37 -3.01 7.25
CA VAL A 188 -17.99 -3.05 5.83
C VAL A 188 -16.78 -2.14 5.57
N MET A 189 -16.80 -0.92 6.12
CA MET A 189 -15.67 0.01 6.03
C MET A 189 -14.44 -0.51 6.77
N ALA A 190 -14.61 -1.18 7.91
CA ALA A 190 -13.49 -1.80 8.61
C ALA A 190 -12.84 -2.93 7.78
N ILE A 191 -13.64 -3.80 7.17
CA ILE A 191 -13.16 -4.87 6.27
C ILE A 191 -12.45 -4.29 5.05
N PHE A 192 -12.99 -3.21 4.47
CA PHE A 192 -12.36 -2.55 3.33
C PHE A 192 -11.04 -1.88 3.72
N ASN A 193 -11.02 -1.07 4.79
CA ASN A 193 -9.79 -0.39 5.23
C ASN A 193 -8.72 -1.37 5.73
N TRP A 194 -9.11 -2.57 6.15
CA TRP A 194 -8.13 -3.62 6.40
C TRP A 194 -7.27 -3.95 5.17
N GLY A 195 -7.75 -3.65 3.96
CA GLY A 195 -6.99 -3.81 2.73
C GLY A 195 -5.63 -3.10 2.72
N ILE A 196 -5.49 -1.97 3.42
CA ILE A 196 -4.21 -1.27 3.62
C ILE A 196 -3.21 -2.19 4.31
N TYR A 197 -3.62 -2.72 5.47
CA TYR A 197 -2.78 -3.60 6.28
C TYR A 197 -2.54 -4.93 5.57
N GLY A 198 -3.53 -5.46 4.86
CA GLY A 198 -3.40 -6.66 4.05
C GLY A 198 -2.35 -6.50 2.94
N GLY A 199 -2.41 -5.41 2.16
CA GLY A 199 -1.43 -5.13 1.10
C GLY A 199 -0.02 -4.93 1.67
N TYR A 200 0.10 -4.13 2.71
CA TYR A 200 1.35 -3.92 3.44
C TYR A 200 1.92 -5.24 3.99
N GLY A 201 1.12 -6.02 4.71
CA GLY A 201 1.54 -7.28 5.32
C GLY A 201 1.95 -8.35 4.31
N ILE A 202 1.33 -8.35 3.12
CA ILE A 202 1.69 -9.26 2.00
C ILE A 202 2.98 -8.79 1.30
N ALA A 203 3.25 -7.48 1.26
CA ALA A 203 4.42 -6.94 0.55
C ALA A 203 5.75 -7.49 1.10
N PHE A 204 5.91 -7.61 2.41
CA PHE A 204 7.14 -8.11 3.05
C PHE A 204 7.49 -9.55 2.65
N PRO A 205 6.62 -10.55 2.85
CA PRO A 205 6.92 -11.91 2.42
C PRO A 205 7.07 -12.00 0.89
N VAL A 206 6.29 -11.24 0.10
CA VAL A 206 6.48 -11.17 -1.35
C VAL A 206 7.88 -10.69 -1.70
N GLY A 207 8.32 -9.56 -1.15
CA GLY A 207 9.64 -9.00 -1.40
C GLY A 207 10.79 -9.84 -0.85
N ARG A 208 10.61 -10.60 0.24
CA ARG A 208 11.64 -11.48 0.80
C ARG A 208 11.74 -12.81 0.05
N TYR A 209 10.62 -13.45 -0.27
CA TYR A 209 10.60 -14.82 -0.83
C TYR A 209 10.63 -14.86 -2.35
N ILE A 210 9.82 -14.06 -3.03
CA ILE A 210 9.74 -14.08 -4.51
C ILE A 210 11.05 -13.58 -5.12
N THR A 211 11.60 -12.55 -4.50
CA THR A 211 12.90 -12.00 -4.87
C THR A 211 14.03 -13.03 -4.73
N LYS A 212 14.06 -13.79 -3.62
CA LYS A 212 15.10 -14.79 -3.35
C LYS A 212 14.96 -16.04 -4.21
N SER A 213 13.73 -16.46 -4.52
CA SER A 213 13.49 -17.63 -5.36
C SER A 213 13.92 -17.42 -6.81
N ASN A 214 14.09 -16.17 -7.24
CA ASN A 214 14.55 -15.78 -8.56
C ASN A 214 13.83 -16.54 -9.70
N PHE A 215 12.50 -16.65 -9.59
CA PHE A 215 11.69 -17.34 -10.59
C PHE A 215 11.94 -16.74 -11.99
N PHE A 216 12.23 -17.61 -12.96
CA PHE A 216 12.49 -17.24 -14.36
C PHE A 216 13.64 -16.22 -14.56
N ASN A 217 14.58 -16.12 -13.60
CA ASN A 217 15.65 -15.12 -13.60
C ASN A 217 15.14 -13.66 -13.58
N LEU A 218 13.93 -13.45 -13.06
CA LEU A 218 13.29 -12.14 -13.01
C LEU A 218 13.35 -11.49 -11.62
N GLY A 219 13.90 -12.15 -10.59
CA GLY A 219 14.15 -11.56 -9.27
C GLY A 219 12.99 -10.70 -8.72
N TRP A 220 13.28 -9.43 -8.40
CA TRP A 220 12.28 -8.45 -7.95
C TRP A 220 11.21 -8.11 -8.99
N ARG A 221 11.50 -8.23 -10.29
CA ARG A 221 10.55 -7.89 -11.37
C ARG A 221 9.31 -8.77 -11.30
N MET A 222 9.44 -10.01 -10.84
CA MET A 222 8.29 -10.91 -10.62
C MET A 222 7.30 -10.38 -9.59
N CYS A 223 7.76 -9.68 -8.56
CA CYS A 223 6.88 -9.08 -7.55
C CYS A 223 5.91 -8.09 -8.21
N TYR A 224 6.44 -7.27 -9.12
CA TYR A 224 5.66 -6.28 -9.88
C TYR A 224 4.78 -6.93 -10.94
N LEU A 225 5.34 -7.80 -11.79
CA LEU A 225 4.57 -8.49 -12.84
C LEU A 225 3.41 -9.31 -12.26
N GLY A 226 3.67 -10.09 -11.21
CA GLY A 226 2.64 -10.90 -10.54
C GLY A 226 1.53 -10.05 -9.92
N THR A 227 1.90 -9.02 -9.14
CA THR A 227 0.94 -8.11 -8.52
C THR A 227 0.11 -7.37 -9.57
N GLY A 228 0.76 -6.87 -10.62
CA GLY A 228 0.10 -6.13 -11.69
C GLY A 228 -0.87 -6.98 -12.50
N VAL A 229 -0.53 -8.24 -12.81
CA VAL A 229 -1.46 -9.17 -13.47
C VAL A 229 -2.69 -9.46 -12.61
N LEU A 230 -2.50 -9.69 -11.31
CA LEU A 230 -3.62 -9.87 -10.37
C LEU A 230 -4.50 -8.60 -10.32
N ALA A 231 -3.88 -7.42 -10.34
CA ALA A 231 -4.60 -6.15 -10.33
C ALA A 231 -5.38 -5.93 -11.64
N ILE A 232 -4.87 -6.35 -12.80
CA ILE A 232 -5.62 -6.34 -14.06
C ILE A 232 -6.85 -7.25 -13.97
N LEU A 233 -6.71 -8.45 -13.40
CA LEU A 233 -7.84 -9.36 -13.21
C LEU A 233 -8.92 -8.71 -12.33
N VAL A 234 -8.53 -8.02 -11.26
CA VAL A 234 -9.47 -7.30 -10.41
C VAL A 234 -10.08 -6.09 -11.10
N ALA A 235 -9.33 -5.36 -11.93
CA ALA A 235 -9.87 -4.29 -12.76
C ALA A 235 -10.94 -4.83 -13.72
N ALA A 236 -10.67 -5.95 -14.38
CA ALA A 236 -11.63 -6.61 -15.27
C ALA A 236 -12.88 -7.09 -14.52
N LEU A 237 -12.72 -7.69 -13.34
CA LEU A 237 -13.84 -8.08 -12.47
C LEU A 237 -14.65 -6.84 -12.05
N THR A 238 -13.99 -5.78 -11.63
CA THR A 238 -14.63 -4.52 -11.22
C THR A 238 -15.47 -3.95 -12.38
N GLY A 239 -14.90 -3.86 -13.59
CA GLY A 239 -15.59 -3.27 -14.74
C GLY A 239 -16.73 -4.11 -15.33
N THR A 240 -16.65 -5.45 -15.21
CA THR A 240 -17.62 -6.37 -15.84
C THR A 240 -18.70 -6.86 -14.87
N THR A 241 -18.41 -6.94 -13.58
CA THR A 241 -19.31 -7.58 -12.60
C THR A 241 -19.96 -6.62 -11.62
N LEU A 242 -19.29 -5.50 -11.27
CA LEU A 242 -19.88 -4.51 -10.38
C LEU A 242 -20.87 -3.63 -11.15
N LYS A 243 -22.00 -3.36 -10.50
CA LYS A 243 -23.05 -2.45 -10.97
C LYS A 243 -23.01 -1.18 -10.14
N GLU A 244 -23.10 -0.04 -10.82
CA GLU A 244 -23.21 1.26 -10.17
C GLU A 244 -24.48 1.26 -9.29
N PRO A 245 -24.36 1.45 -7.97
CA PRO A 245 -25.53 1.49 -7.10
C PRO A 245 -26.27 2.82 -7.28
N GLU A 246 -27.59 2.79 -7.06
CA GLU A 246 -28.36 4.03 -6.93
C GLU A 246 -27.82 4.86 -5.78
N ARG A 247 -27.57 6.14 -6.07
CA ARG A 247 -27.02 7.07 -5.09
C ARG A 247 -28.06 7.36 -4.03
N LYS A 248 -27.82 6.89 -2.81
CA LYS A 248 -28.61 7.29 -1.65
C LYS A 248 -28.00 8.59 -1.19
N ALA A 249 -28.71 9.70 -1.29
CA ALA A 249 -28.21 11.01 -0.91
C ALA A 249 -27.83 11.03 0.60
N ILE A 250 -26.59 10.70 0.91
CA ILE A 250 -26.00 10.94 2.22
C ILE A 250 -25.58 12.41 2.22
N GLY A 251 -26.52 13.31 2.51
CA GLY A 251 -26.26 14.75 2.43
C GLY A 251 -27.43 15.68 2.74
N GLU A 252 -28.65 15.19 2.95
CA GLU A 252 -29.75 16.07 3.44
C GLU A 252 -29.73 16.30 4.95
N ALA A 253 -28.71 15.80 5.67
CA ALA A 253 -28.59 15.97 7.12
C ALA A 253 -27.85 17.24 7.56
N ASP A 254 -27.25 18.01 6.64
CA ASP A 254 -26.50 19.25 6.98
C ASP A 254 -27.19 20.53 6.48
N ARG A 255 -28.52 20.51 6.43
CA ARG A 255 -29.27 21.76 6.47
C ARG A 255 -29.22 22.26 7.92
N THR A 256 -28.37 23.27 8.17
CA THR A 256 -28.63 24.18 9.31
C THR A 256 -30.08 24.66 9.23
N LYS A 257 -30.68 25.07 10.36
CA LYS A 257 -32.07 25.56 10.42
C LYS A 257 -32.41 26.64 9.37
N ASP A 258 -31.41 27.25 8.73
CA ASP A 258 -31.50 28.28 7.70
C ASP A 258 -31.14 27.82 6.25
N GLY A 259 -30.92 26.54 5.99
CA GLY A 259 -30.76 26.02 4.61
C GLY A 259 -29.52 26.49 3.83
N LYS A 260 -28.59 27.21 4.46
CA LYS A 260 -27.33 27.63 3.81
C LYS A 260 -26.28 26.52 3.88
N LYS A 261 -25.76 26.13 2.71
CA LYS A 261 -24.58 25.27 2.62
C LYS A 261 -23.41 25.93 3.35
N ILE A 262 -22.82 25.23 4.32
CA ILE A 262 -21.60 25.70 4.97
C ILE A 262 -20.50 25.71 3.89
N GLY A 263 -19.84 26.85 3.71
CA GLY A 263 -18.75 26.96 2.75
C GLY A 263 -17.57 26.07 3.19
N LEU A 264 -17.05 25.24 2.28
CA LEU A 264 -15.91 24.34 2.52
C LEU A 264 -14.73 25.08 3.17
N TRP A 265 -14.44 26.30 2.69
CA TRP A 265 -13.38 27.14 3.24
C TRP A 265 -13.56 27.46 4.73
N LYS A 266 -14.80 27.68 5.18
CA LYS A 266 -15.10 27.98 6.58
C LYS A 266 -14.85 26.77 7.49
N VAL A 267 -15.01 25.55 6.96
CA VAL A 267 -14.69 24.32 7.68
C VAL A 267 -13.18 24.12 7.76
N LEU A 268 -12.46 24.33 6.65
CA LEU A 268 -11.01 24.13 6.58
C LEU A 268 -10.22 25.10 7.46
N VAL A 269 -10.70 26.33 7.64
CA VAL A 269 -10.04 27.35 8.47
C VAL A 269 -10.39 27.22 9.97
N ASN A 270 -11.28 26.28 10.34
CA ASN A 270 -11.61 26.05 11.75
C ASN A 270 -10.37 25.52 12.51
N PRO A 271 -9.95 26.16 13.62
CA PRO A 271 -8.78 25.73 14.39
C PRO A 271 -8.80 24.25 14.79
N ALA A 272 -9.97 23.70 15.14
CA ALA A 272 -10.11 22.29 15.47
C ALA A 272 -9.81 21.37 14.28
N MET A 273 -10.27 21.75 13.07
CA MET A 273 -9.99 21.00 11.85
C MET A 273 -8.50 21.06 11.50
N ILE A 274 -7.87 22.23 11.63
CA ILE A 274 -6.44 22.39 11.37
C ILE A 274 -5.62 21.50 12.32
N MET A 275 -5.94 21.50 13.63
CA MET A 275 -5.25 20.64 14.60
C MET A 275 -5.41 19.16 14.27
N LEU A 276 -6.62 18.72 13.86
CA LEU A 276 -6.86 17.34 13.45
C LEU A 276 -6.07 16.97 12.19
N MET A 277 -5.98 17.86 11.21
CA MET A 277 -5.19 17.64 9.99
C MET A 277 -3.69 17.53 10.29
N ILE A 278 -3.16 18.38 11.17
CA ILE A 278 -1.76 18.32 11.60
C ILE A 278 -1.48 17.01 12.34
N ALA A 279 -2.32 16.65 13.32
CA ALA A 279 -2.18 15.41 14.08
C ALA A 279 -2.24 14.17 13.18
N ALA A 280 -3.19 14.13 12.24
CA ALA A 280 -3.30 13.05 11.26
C ALA A 280 -2.07 12.97 10.35
N SER A 281 -1.52 14.10 9.92
CA SER A 281 -0.32 14.16 9.08
C SER A 281 0.91 13.65 9.80
N ILE A 282 1.11 14.04 11.07
CA ILE A 282 2.23 13.55 11.90
C ILE A 282 2.13 12.04 12.10
N ARG A 283 0.95 11.54 12.45
CA ARG A 283 0.69 10.10 12.62
C ARG A 283 1.01 9.32 11.34
N HIS A 284 0.47 9.77 10.21
CA HIS A 284 0.65 9.10 8.93
C HIS A 284 2.11 9.13 8.46
N SER A 285 2.82 10.23 8.73
CA SER A 285 4.25 10.35 8.39
C SER A 285 5.09 9.32 9.16
N GLY A 286 4.83 9.13 10.46
CA GLY A 286 5.50 8.11 11.27
C GLY A 286 5.26 6.69 10.74
N GLY A 287 4.00 6.37 10.43
CA GLY A 287 3.61 5.06 9.86
C GLY A 287 4.28 4.77 8.52
N MET A 288 4.29 5.73 7.59
CA MET A 288 4.94 5.57 6.29
C MET A 288 6.47 5.46 6.39
N THR A 289 7.07 6.19 7.33
CA THR A 289 8.52 6.09 7.58
C THR A 289 8.89 4.69 8.04
N PHE A 290 8.12 4.12 8.97
CA PHE A 290 8.30 2.73 9.39
C PHE A 290 8.10 1.78 8.21
N ALA A 291 7.00 1.95 7.45
CA ALA A 291 6.62 1.06 6.36
C ALA A 291 7.71 0.88 5.29
N TYR A 292 8.35 1.98 4.86
CA TYR A 292 9.37 1.91 3.81
C TYR A 292 10.77 1.53 4.29
N ASN A 293 11.07 1.65 5.58
CA ASN A 293 12.43 1.42 6.08
C ASN A 293 12.54 0.16 6.94
N ALA A 294 11.43 -0.39 7.45
CA ALA A 294 11.44 -1.52 8.36
C ALA A 294 12.02 -2.79 7.71
N ASP A 295 11.60 -3.13 6.48
CA ASP A 295 12.09 -4.36 5.83
C ASP A 295 13.61 -4.33 5.65
N LEU A 296 14.12 -3.24 5.07
CA LEU A 296 15.55 -3.07 4.82
C LEU A 296 16.35 -3.02 6.13
N TYR A 297 15.83 -2.35 7.16
CA TYR A 297 16.46 -2.30 8.48
C TYR A 297 16.59 -3.71 9.10
N TYR A 298 15.49 -4.47 9.16
CA TYR A 298 15.51 -5.82 9.74
C TYR A 298 16.34 -6.79 8.89
N ASN A 299 16.25 -6.73 7.57
CA ASN A 299 17.07 -7.56 6.68
C ASN A 299 18.58 -7.27 6.82
N THR A 300 18.95 -6.01 7.15
CA THR A 300 20.35 -5.61 7.31
C THR A 300 20.90 -5.94 8.70
N TYR A 301 20.15 -5.63 9.77
CA TYR A 301 20.65 -5.74 11.14
C TYR A 301 20.24 -7.03 11.85
N PHE A 302 19.11 -7.63 11.47
CA PHE A 302 18.49 -8.80 12.13
C PHE A 302 18.02 -9.85 11.08
N PRO A 303 18.92 -10.40 10.25
CA PRO A 303 18.53 -11.27 9.13
C PRO A 303 17.80 -12.55 9.55
N ASP A 304 18.08 -13.05 10.77
CA ASP A 304 17.46 -14.22 11.37
C ASP A 304 15.98 -13.98 11.73
N VAL A 305 15.57 -12.72 11.88
CA VAL A 305 14.19 -12.35 12.17
C VAL A 305 13.44 -12.19 10.85
N ASP A 306 12.47 -13.05 10.61
CA ASP A 306 11.55 -12.89 9.48
C ASP A 306 10.42 -11.92 9.84
N LEU A 307 10.71 -10.63 9.74
CA LEU A 307 9.75 -9.56 9.99
C LEU A 307 8.48 -9.71 9.14
N GLY A 308 8.62 -10.18 7.89
CA GLY A 308 7.51 -10.32 6.96
C GLY A 308 6.45 -11.30 7.46
N TRP A 309 6.89 -12.46 7.98
CA TRP A 309 5.95 -13.41 8.60
C TRP A 309 5.29 -12.85 9.85
N TRP A 310 6.04 -12.18 10.72
CA TRP A 310 5.48 -11.60 11.95
C TRP A 310 4.42 -10.54 11.66
N LEU A 311 4.70 -9.63 10.73
CA LEU A 311 3.76 -8.59 10.32
C LEU A 311 2.52 -9.20 9.67
N LEU A 312 2.68 -10.18 8.78
CA LEU A 312 1.55 -10.86 8.15
C LEU A 312 0.64 -11.55 9.19
N VAL A 313 1.23 -12.28 10.14
CA VAL A 313 0.49 -12.96 11.21
C VAL A 313 -0.27 -11.96 12.06
N LEU A 314 0.37 -10.84 12.45
CA LEU A 314 -0.26 -9.79 13.22
C LEU A 314 -1.46 -9.18 12.47
N VAL A 315 -1.28 -8.85 11.18
CA VAL A 315 -2.32 -8.28 10.33
C VAL A 315 -3.52 -9.22 10.20
N VAL A 316 -3.28 -10.52 10.01
CA VAL A 316 -4.33 -11.54 9.94
C VAL A 316 -5.00 -11.73 11.30
N TRP A 317 -4.25 -11.72 12.39
CA TRP A 317 -4.80 -11.88 13.73
C TRP A 317 -5.70 -10.70 14.13
N VAL A 318 -5.27 -9.47 13.85
CA VAL A 318 -6.07 -8.26 14.06
C VAL A 318 -7.34 -8.32 13.20
N TRP A 319 -7.25 -8.79 11.96
CA TRP A 319 -8.43 -8.99 11.10
C TRP A 319 -9.43 -9.96 11.70
N LEU A 320 -8.95 -11.11 12.16
CA LEU A 320 -9.78 -12.14 12.79
C LEU A 320 -10.49 -11.58 14.03
N LEU A 321 -9.81 -10.78 14.85
CA LEU A 321 -10.45 -10.10 15.98
C LEU A 321 -11.56 -9.15 15.53
N VAL A 322 -11.31 -8.33 14.50
CA VAL A 322 -12.32 -7.39 13.99
C VAL A 322 -13.54 -8.13 13.43
N VAL A 323 -13.33 -9.19 12.65
CA VAL A 323 -14.41 -9.94 11.98
C VAL A 323 -15.16 -10.87 12.93
N LEU A 324 -14.45 -11.53 13.85
CA LEU A 324 -15.03 -12.53 14.77
C LEU A 324 -15.50 -11.92 16.08
N SER A 325 -15.13 -10.68 16.42
CA SER A 325 -15.55 -10.09 17.68
C SER A 325 -17.09 -10.01 17.75
N PRO A 326 -17.73 -10.66 18.74
CA PRO A 326 -19.17 -10.51 18.99
C PRO A 326 -19.50 -9.13 19.61
N ILE A 327 -18.47 -8.31 19.81
CA ILE A 327 -18.57 -7.00 20.41
C ILE A 327 -19.30 -6.13 19.38
N LYS A 328 -20.52 -5.70 19.74
CA LYS A 328 -21.08 -4.43 19.25
C LYS A 328 -20.09 -3.34 19.66
N LEU A 329 -18.97 -3.23 18.96
CA LEU A 329 -18.04 -2.13 19.13
C LEU A 329 -18.91 -0.92 18.89
N SER A 330 -19.14 -0.14 19.96
CA SER A 330 -19.90 1.09 19.81
C SER A 330 -19.22 1.89 18.69
N PRO A 331 -19.96 2.70 17.91
CA PRO A 331 -19.36 3.47 16.81
C PRO A 331 -18.05 4.15 17.23
N LYS A 332 -17.98 4.58 18.50
CA LYS A 332 -16.80 5.17 19.15
C LYS A 332 -15.56 4.28 19.17
N TRP A 333 -15.70 2.97 19.41
CA TRP A 333 -14.56 2.04 19.45
C TRP A 333 -14.01 1.71 18.06
N VAL A 334 -14.87 1.64 17.03
CA VAL A 334 -14.42 1.41 15.65
C VAL A 334 -13.64 2.62 15.15
N TYR A 335 -14.09 3.84 15.42
CA TYR A 335 -13.32 5.05 15.09
C TYR A 335 -11.96 5.05 15.78
N VAL A 336 -11.95 4.71 17.07
CA VAL A 336 -10.72 4.69 17.86
C VAL A 336 -9.73 3.67 17.29
N HIS A 337 -10.12 2.44 16.95
CA HIS A 337 -9.18 1.44 16.39
C HIS A 337 -8.83 1.61 14.91
N VAL A 338 -9.71 2.18 14.08
CA VAL A 338 -9.34 2.63 12.73
C VAL A 338 -8.38 3.83 12.80
N LEU A 339 -8.38 4.59 13.91
CA LEU A 339 -7.42 5.65 14.22
C LEU A 339 -6.13 5.17 14.93
N TRP A 340 -6.10 3.94 15.47
CA TRP A 340 -4.95 3.42 16.24
C TRP A 340 -3.80 2.87 15.38
N TYR A 341 -3.92 2.85 14.05
CA TYR A 341 -2.83 2.47 13.15
C TYR A 341 -2.72 3.43 11.97
#